data_AF-A0A1I7E409-F1
#
_entry.id   AF-A0A1I7E409-F1
#
_cell.length_a   1.000
_cell.length_b   1.000
_cell.length_c   1.000
_cell.angle_alpha   90.00
_cell.angle_beta   90.00
_cell.angle_gamma   90.00
#
_symmetry.space_group_name_H-M   'P 1'
#
loop_
_entity.id
_entity.type
_entity.pdbx_description
1 polymer ?
#
loop_
_entity_poly.entity_id
_entity_poly.type
_entity_poly.pdbx_seq_one_letter_code
_entity_poly.pdbx_strand_id
1 'polypeptide(L)'
;MILMKEKLTILILMAVNLCYAQGVEVKEQKESSFFDLPIEDVLGIIDFDLEVLAKRIHVKNQSPEYKKLERIVSWYSDKTDSLFDLKKVELEGIEYAYHRNVAGIKDRNDFDEVVSVVKNYLGEVKPYTPPFQAVEHQLSNWVAGFLNEKQYSKWETYLSKQHKKMKPKSPMPMSGPPTEFF
;
A
#
# COMPACT_ATOMS: atom_id res chain seq x y z
N MET A 1 -29.18 -50.06 17.52
CA MET A 1 -28.18 -49.60 16.53
C MET A 1 -28.68 -48.47 15.60
N ILE A 2 -29.91 -47.97 15.76
CA ILE A 2 -30.50 -46.90 14.93
C ILE A 2 -30.26 -45.51 15.57
N LEU A 3 -30.31 -45.43 16.91
CA LEU A 3 -30.14 -44.18 17.68
C LEU A 3 -28.76 -43.50 17.56
N MET A 4 -27.70 -44.23 17.16
CA MET A 4 -26.36 -43.67 16.96
C MET A 4 -26.21 -42.95 15.62
N LYS A 5 -26.99 -43.33 14.60
CA LYS A 5 -26.90 -42.72 13.27
C LYS A 5 -27.50 -41.32 13.26
N GLU A 6 -28.64 -41.11 13.93
CA GLU A 6 -29.30 -39.80 13.99
C GLU A 6 -28.47 -38.75 14.74
N LYS A 7 -27.80 -39.14 15.84
CA LYS A 7 -26.93 -38.23 16.59
C LYS A 7 -25.68 -37.82 15.81
N LEU A 8 -25.15 -38.71 14.96
CA LEU A 8 -23.99 -38.43 14.11
C LEU A 8 -24.32 -37.43 12.99
N THR A 9 -25.52 -37.53 12.41
CA THR A 9 -25.96 -36.62 11.34
C THR A 9 -26.16 -35.19 11.83
N ILE A 10 -26.69 -35.01 13.05
CA ILE A 10 -26.87 -33.68 13.66
C ILE A 10 -25.51 -33.04 13.97
N LEU A 11 -24.53 -33.83 14.39
CA LEU A 11 -23.19 -33.34 14.71
C LEU A 11 -22.41 -32.90 13.47
N ILE A 12 -22.62 -33.57 12.33
CA ILE A 12 -22.04 -33.18 11.03
C ILE A 12 -22.71 -31.89 10.51
N LEU A 13 -24.03 -31.74 10.66
CA LEU A 13 -24.75 -30.52 10.25
C LEU A 13 -24.34 -29.27 11.07
N MET A 14 -24.01 -29.43 12.36
CA MET A 14 -23.50 -28.32 13.17
C MET A 14 -22.06 -27.94 12.80
N ALA A 15 -21.20 -28.91 12.46
CA ALA A 15 -19.83 -28.65 12.01
C ALA A 15 -19.78 -27.89 10.68
N VAL A 16 -20.70 -28.19 9.75
CA VAL A 16 -20.78 -27.49 8.45
C VAL A 16 -21.25 -26.04 8.62
N ASN A 17 -22.18 -25.76 9.55
CA ASN A 17 -22.59 -24.38 9.84
C ASN A 17 -21.52 -23.55 10.55
N LEU A 18 -20.66 -24.17 11.36
CA LEU A 18 -19.52 -23.49 12.00
C LEU A 18 -18.43 -23.11 10.99
N CYS A 19 -18.22 -23.89 9.92
CA CYS A 19 -17.28 -23.54 8.85
C CYS A 19 -17.77 -22.37 7.98
N TYR A 20 -19.08 -22.19 7.80
CA TYR A 20 -19.62 -21.04 7.06
C TYR A 20 -19.70 -19.74 7.88
N ALA A 21 -19.53 -19.82 9.21
CA ALA A 21 -19.48 -18.65 10.10
C ALA A 21 -18.07 -18.09 10.32
N GLN A 22 -17.02 -18.77 9.81
CA GLN A 22 -15.67 -18.23 9.80
C GLN A 22 -15.51 -17.28 8.63
N GLY A 23 -15.85 -16.02 8.90
CA GLY A 23 -15.30 -14.82 8.27
C GLY A 23 -14.90 -14.97 6.82
N VAL A 24 -15.88 -14.89 5.92
CA VAL A 24 -15.59 -14.27 4.62
C VAL A 24 -15.20 -12.84 4.98
N GLU A 25 -13.88 -12.57 5.02
CA GLU A 25 -13.38 -11.21 4.83
C GLU A 25 -13.93 -10.76 3.48
N VAL A 26 -15.08 -10.10 3.52
CA VAL A 26 -15.50 -9.23 2.45
C VAL A 26 -14.37 -8.21 2.37
N LYS A 27 -13.46 -8.43 1.42
CA LYS A 27 -12.61 -7.36 0.90
C LYS A 27 -13.60 -6.36 0.33
N GLU A 28 -14.08 -5.45 1.19
CA GLU A 28 -14.75 -4.25 0.75
C GLU A 28 -13.82 -3.68 -0.30
N GLN A 29 -14.31 -3.69 -1.53
CA GLN A 29 -13.67 -2.98 -2.61
C GLN A 29 -13.83 -1.52 -2.21
N LYS A 30 -12.88 -1.02 -1.41
CA LYS A 30 -12.76 0.38 -1.03
C LYS A 30 -12.82 1.11 -2.36
N GLU A 31 -13.95 1.72 -2.68
CA GLU A 31 -14.02 2.63 -3.82
C GLU A 31 -12.86 3.58 -3.59
N SER A 32 -11.85 3.53 -4.48
CA SER A 32 -10.67 4.36 -4.32
C SER A 32 -11.16 5.79 -4.45
N SER A 33 -11.52 6.40 -3.32
CA SER A 33 -11.90 7.79 -3.30
C SER A 33 -10.69 8.52 -3.84
N PHE A 34 -10.92 9.49 -4.71
CA PHE A 34 -9.84 10.29 -5.28
C PHE A 34 -8.87 10.85 -4.20
N PHE A 35 -9.33 10.89 -2.94
CA PHE A 35 -8.64 11.40 -1.76
C PHE A 35 -8.12 10.31 -0.81
N ASP A 36 -8.07 9.03 -1.20
CA ASP A 36 -7.42 8.00 -0.40
C ASP A 36 -5.92 8.04 -0.71
N LEU A 37 -5.15 8.74 0.12
CA LEU A 37 -3.71 8.87 0.02
C LEU A 37 -3.08 8.33 1.31
N PRO A 38 -2.72 7.03 1.34
CA PRO A 38 -2.12 6.40 2.52
C PRO A 38 -0.82 7.07 2.92
N ILE A 39 -0.56 7.14 4.22
CA ILE A 39 0.66 7.76 4.72
C ILE A 39 1.94 7.05 4.27
N GLU A 40 1.90 5.74 4.08
CA GLU A 40 3.00 4.93 3.57
C GLU A 40 3.39 5.35 2.15
N ASP A 41 2.40 5.63 1.29
CA ASP A 41 2.62 6.13 -0.07
C ASP A 41 3.27 7.52 -0.05
N VAL A 42 2.87 8.39 0.87
CA VAL A 42 3.47 9.72 1.04
C VAL A 42 4.90 9.64 1.57
N LEU A 43 5.18 8.69 2.45
CA LEU A 43 6.53 8.39 2.94
C LEU A 43 7.41 7.73 1.86
N GLY A 44 6.80 7.22 0.79
CA GLY A 44 7.49 6.52 -0.29
C GLY A 44 7.91 5.10 0.09
N ILE A 45 7.16 4.45 0.97
CA ILE A 45 7.41 3.06 1.38
C ILE A 45 6.85 2.13 0.31
N ILE A 46 7.69 1.28 -0.27
CA ILE A 46 7.30 0.34 -1.32
C ILE A 46 7.12 -1.05 -0.74
N ASP A 47 5.88 -1.55 -0.76
CA ASP A 47 5.62 -2.97 -0.53
C ASP A 47 6.05 -3.79 -1.77
N PHE A 48 7.10 -4.59 -1.60
CA PHE A 48 7.67 -5.38 -2.68
C PHE A 48 7.09 -6.80 -2.68
N ASP A 49 6.28 -7.09 -3.70
CA ASP A 49 6.04 -8.48 -4.10
C ASP A 49 7.33 -9.07 -4.72
N LEU A 50 7.98 -9.95 -3.97
CA LEU A 50 9.26 -10.56 -4.34
C LEU A 50 9.18 -11.34 -5.66
N GLU A 51 8.09 -12.05 -5.92
CA GLU A 51 7.93 -12.84 -7.15
C GLU A 51 7.78 -11.93 -8.36
N VAL A 52 6.94 -10.90 -8.24
CA VAL A 52 6.75 -9.89 -9.28
C VAL A 52 8.05 -9.14 -9.53
N LEU A 53 8.75 -8.73 -8.47
CA LEU A 53 10.02 -8.04 -8.55
C LEU A 53 11.06 -8.91 -9.26
N ALA A 54 11.29 -10.14 -8.79
CA ALA A 54 12.25 -11.08 -9.38
C ALA A 54 11.98 -11.31 -10.87
N LYS A 55 10.71 -11.49 -11.25
CA LYS A 55 10.30 -11.60 -12.66
C LYS A 55 10.61 -10.34 -13.46
N ARG A 56 10.36 -9.15 -12.91
CA ARG A 56 10.63 -7.86 -13.58
C ARG A 56 12.12 -7.66 -13.83
N ILE A 57 12.96 -7.96 -12.84
CA ILE A 57 14.42 -7.84 -12.96
C ILE A 57 15.09 -9.08 -13.57
N HIS A 58 14.31 -10.09 -13.98
CA HIS A 58 14.79 -11.33 -14.60
C HIS A 58 15.79 -12.11 -13.73
N VAL A 59 15.51 -12.18 -12.43
CA VAL A 59 16.18 -13.08 -11.49
C VAL A 59 15.38 -14.39 -11.46
N LYS A 60 16.08 -15.53 -11.61
CA LYS A 60 15.43 -16.84 -11.61
C LYS A 60 15.02 -17.23 -10.19
N ASN A 61 13.83 -17.79 -10.03
CA ASN A 61 13.38 -18.31 -8.74
C ASN A 61 14.38 -19.33 -8.19
N GLN A 62 14.58 -19.32 -6.87
CA GLN A 62 15.49 -20.20 -6.13
C GLN A 62 16.99 -20.06 -6.47
N SER A 63 17.39 -19.10 -7.31
CA SER A 63 18.80 -18.84 -7.56
C SER A 63 19.50 -18.23 -6.33
N PRO A 64 20.85 -18.28 -6.25
CA PRO A 64 21.59 -17.59 -5.21
C PRO A 64 21.28 -16.08 -5.15
N GLU A 65 21.08 -15.44 -6.30
CA GLU A 65 20.66 -14.04 -6.43
C GLU A 65 19.25 -13.82 -5.89
N TYR A 66 18.31 -14.74 -6.15
CA TYR A 66 16.96 -14.68 -5.59
C TYR A 66 17.00 -14.70 -4.05
N LYS A 67 17.77 -15.60 -3.45
CA LYS A 67 17.94 -15.67 -1.99
C LYS A 67 18.64 -14.43 -1.40
N LYS A 68 19.47 -13.74 -2.19
CA LYS A 68 20.05 -12.45 -1.78
C LYS A 68 18.99 -11.35 -1.84
N LEU A 69 18.23 -11.29 -2.93
CA LEU A 69 17.14 -10.35 -3.12
C LEU A 69 16.09 -10.48 -2.01
N GLU A 70 15.66 -11.70 -1.71
CA GLU A 70 14.72 -12.02 -0.62
C GLU A 70 15.18 -11.43 0.72
N ARG A 71 16.43 -11.71 1.12
CA ARG A 71 16.99 -11.17 2.37
C ARG A 71 17.06 -9.66 2.40
N ILE A 72 17.41 -9.05 1.27
CA ILE A 72 17.54 -7.60 1.14
C ILE A 72 16.17 -6.91 1.18
N VAL A 73 15.16 -7.49 0.52
CA VAL A 73 13.77 -6.99 0.54
C VAL A 73 13.14 -7.18 1.92
N SER A 74 13.36 -8.32 2.57
CA SER A 74 12.94 -8.55 3.96
C SER A 74 13.55 -7.52 4.91
N TRP A 75 14.86 -7.27 4.80
CA TRP A 75 15.51 -6.23 5.59
C TRP A 75 14.90 -4.84 5.36
N TYR A 76 14.57 -4.51 4.11
CA TYR A 76 13.94 -3.23 3.79
C TYR A 76 12.60 -3.11 4.51
N SER A 77 11.72 -4.12 4.39
CA SER A 77 10.41 -4.16 5.05
C SER A 77 10.55 -4.01 6.55
N ASP A 78 11.36 -4.86 7.19
CA ASP A 78 11.57 -4.82 8.65
C ASP A 78 12.07 -3.44 9.11
N LYS A 79 12.93 -2.81 8.30
CA LYS A 79 13.53 -1.53 8.65
C LYS A 79 12.56 -0.37 8.45
N THR A 80 11.78 -0.36 7.38
CA THR A 80 10.72 0.63 7.17
C THR A 80 9.62 0.50 8.20
N ASP A 81 9.21 -0.72 8.54
CA ASP A 81 8.19 -0.99 9.57
C ASP A 81 8.66 -0.49 10.93
N SER A 82 9.92 -0.81 11.30
CA SER A 82 10.52 -0.30 12.54
C SER A 82 10.56 1.23 12.59
N LEU A 83 10.89 1.90 11.47
CA LEU A 83 10.91 3.37 11.41
C LEU A 83 9.50 3.96 11.50
N PHE A 84 8.53 3.32 10.85
CA PHE A 84 7.13 3.69 10.90
C PHE A 84 6.58 3.56 12.32
N ASP A 85 6.82 2.42 12.98
CA ASP A 85 6.36 2.15 14.35
C ASP A 85 6.87 3.18 15.36
N LEU A 86 8.12 3.63 15.22
CA LEU A 86 8.69 4.68 16.07
C LEU A 86 7.92 6.01 15.98
N LYS A 87 7.27 6.25 14.85
CA LYS A 87 6.57 7.49 14.51
C LYS A 87 5.06 7.31 14.33
N LYS A 88 4.56 6.11 14.61
CA LYS A 88 3.20 5.68 14.31
C LYS A 88 2.15 6.63 14.87
N VAL A 89 2.24 6.98 16.15
CA VAL A 89 1.26 7.88 16.80
C VAL A 89 1.21 9.25 16.13
N GLU A 90 2.37 9.82 15.77
CA GLU A 90 2.45 11.13 15.10
C GLU A 90 1.88 11.03 13.68
N LEU A 91 2.27 10.00 12.93
CA LEU A 91 1.86 9.76 11.54
C LEU A 91 0.35 9.46 11.43
N GLU A 92 -0.17 8.54 12.25
CA GLU A 92 -1.61 8.23 12.31
C GLU A 92 -2.44 9.47 12.69
N GLY A 93 -1.91 10.35 13.55
CA GLY A 93 -2.56 11.62 13.89
C GLY A 93 -2.68 12.56 12.68
N ILE A 94 -1.61 12.67 11.88
CA ILE A 94 -1.58 13.47 10.65
C ILE A 94 -2.55 12.89 9.61
N GLU A 95 -2.54 11.57 9.41
CA GLU A 95 -3.43 10.86 8.47
C GLU A 95 -4.91 10.98 8.89
N TYR A 96 -5.21 10.83 10.18
CA TYR A 96 -6.55 11.01 10.71
C TYR A 96 -7.07 12.44 10.47
N ALA A 97 -6.25 13.46 10.74
CA ALA A 97 -6.61 14.85 10.48
C ALA A 97 -6.88 15.10 8.99
N TYR A 98 -6.06 14.52 8.10
CA TYR A 98 -6.27 14.56 6.65
C TYR A 98 -7.62 13.97 6.25
N HIS A 99 -7.92 12.72 6.64
CA HIS A 99 -9.18 12.07 6.30
C HIS A 99 -10.40 12.81 6.84
N ARG A 100 -10.30 13.36 8.06
CA ARG A 100 -11.36 14.17 8.65
C ARG A 100 -11.61 15.45 7.84
N ASN A 101 -10.55 16.14 7.42
CA ASN A 101 -10.67 17.37 6.62
C ASN A 101 -11.25 17.08 5.23
N VAL A 102 -10.75 16.05 4.55
CA VAL A 102 -11.26 15.60 3.24
C VAL A 102 -12.74 15.24 3.31
N ALA A 103 -13.16 14.49 4.34
CA ALA A 103 -14.56 14.11 4.51
C ALA A 103 -15.49 15.32 4.60
N GLY A 104 -15.09 16.36 5.34
CA GLY A 104 -15.87 17.61 5.47
C GLY A 104 -15.89 18.50 4.22
N ILE A 105 -15.04 18.24 3.22
CA ILE A 105 -14.97 18.99 1.96
C ILE A 105 -15.73 18.26 0.84
N LYS A 106 -15.76 16.93 0.87
CA LYS A 106 -16.50 16.09 -0.08
C LYS A 106 -17.97 16.51 -0.20
N ASP A 107 -18.57 16.93 0.92
CA ASP A 107 -19.97 17.37 0.97
C ASP A 107 -20.20 18.75 0.32
N ARG A 108 -19.13 19.53 0.08
CA ARG A 108 -19.18 20.91 -0.42
C ARG A 108 -18.66 21.06 -1.85
N ASN A 109 -18.06 20.03 -2.43
CA ASN A 109 -17.45 20.04 -3.77
C ASN A 109 -16.44 21.19 -4.00
N ASP A 110 -15.75 21.65 -2.96
CA ASP A 110 -14.73 22.71 -3.07
C ASP A 110 -13.36 22.12 -3.42
N PHE A 111 -12.97 22.24 -4.70
CA PHE A 111 -11.73 21.70 -5.23
C PHE A 111 -10.48 22.39 -4.67
N ASP A 112 -10.53 23.71 -4.50
CA ASP A 112 -9.39 24.48 -4.02
C ASP A 112 -9.10 24.15 -2.55
N GLU A 113 -10.16 23.94 -1.76
CA GLU A 113 -10.05 23.50 -0.37
C GLU A 113 -9.40 22.11 -0.29
N VAL A 114 -9.76 21.16 -1.17
CA VAL A 114 -9.09 19.84 -1.24
C VAL A 114 -7.60 20.01 -1.53
N VAL A 115 -7.22 20.76 -2.57
CA VAL A 115 -5.82 20.90 -2.98
C VAL A 115 -5.00 21.48 -1.82
N SER A 116 -5.56 22.43 -1.09
CA SER A 116 -4.96 22.99 0.12
C SER A 116 -4.75 21.92 1.20
N VAL A 117 -5.76 21.10 1.48
CA VAL A 117 -5.67 20.01 2.47
C VAL A 117 -4.61 18.97 2.08
N VAL A 118 -4.58 18.55 0.82
CA VAL A 118 -3.54 17.62 0.32
C VAL A 118 -2.15 18.24 0.46
N LYS A 119 -1.98 19.51 0.09
CA LYS A 119 -0.69 20.20 0.20
C LYS A 119 -0.22 20.31 1.66
N ASN A 120 -1.12 20.58 2.59
CA ASN A 120 -0.81 20.64 4.01
C ASN A 120 -0.42 19.26 4.55
N TYR A 121 -1.19 18.23 4.21
CA TYR A 121 -0.89 16.84 4.56
C TYR A 121 0.50 16.41 4.07
N LEU A 122 0.81 16.64 2.79
CA LEU A 122 2.15 16.38 2.24
C LEU A 122 3.25 17.19 2.96
N GLY A 123 2.93 18.43 3.36
CA GLY A 123 3.84 19.30 4.10
C GLY A 123 4.14 18.79 5.51
N GLU A 124 3.14 18.23 6.20
CA GLU A 124 3.26 17.66 7.54
C GLU A 124 4.00 16.31 7.55
N VAL A 125 3.83 15.48 6.51
CA VAL A 125 4.53 14.19 6.39
C VAL A 125 5.98 14.35 5.91
N LYS A 126 6.28 15.37 5.09
CA LYS A 126 7.61 15.59 4.49
C LYS A 126 8.82 15.52 5.45
N PRO A 127 8.77 16.03 6.69
CA PRO A 127 9.88 15.92 7.64
C PRO A 127 10.24 14.47 8.02
N TYR A 128 9.29 13.54 7.87
CA TYR A 128 9.46 12.11 8.20
C TYR A 128 10.00 11.28 7.04
N THR A 129 10.00 11.80 5.81
CA THR A 129 10.46 11.09 4.60
C THR A 129 11.96 10.76 4.54
N PRO A 130 12.91 11.62 5.00
CA PRO A 130 14.34 11.37 4.77
C PRO A 130 14.89 10.05 5.34
N PRO A 131 14.50 9.58 6.54
CA PRO A 131 14.87 8.26 7.03
C PRO A 131 14.47 7.11 6.10
N PHE A 132 13.26 7.14 5.53
CA PHE A 132 12.79 6.10 4.59
C PHE A 132 13.58 6.15 3.27
N GLN A 133 13.88 7.35 2.76
CA GLN A 133 14.73 7.52 1.58
C GLN A 133 16.15 6.98 1.80
N ALA A 134 16.70 7.12 3.01
CA ALA A 134 18.01 6.55 3.34
C ALA A 134 17.98 5.01 3.31
N VAL A 135 16.90 4.38 3.80
CA VAL A 135 16.69 2.93 3.74
C VAL A 135 16.54 2.44 2.30
N GLU A 136 15.76 3.13 1.46
CA GLU A 136 15.61 2.80 0.04
C GLU A 136 16.94 2.96 -0.73
N HIS A 137 17.71 4.01 -0.44
CA HIS A 137 19.01 4.22 -1.04
C HIS A 137 19.98 3.09 -0.68
N GLN A 138 19.97 2.65 0.57
CA GLN A 138 20.76 1.50 1.02
C GLN A 138 20.33 0.20 0.34
N LEU A 139 19.03 -0.04 0.21
CA LEU A 139 18.46 -1.15 -0.56
C LEU A 139 18.99 -1.12 -2.02
N SER A 140 18.91 0.03 -2.68
CA SER A 140 19.35 0.18 -4.07
C SER A 140 20.85 -0.11 -4.24
N ASN A 141 21.69 0.35 -3.31
CA ASN A 141 23.12 0.05 -3.32
C ASN A 141 23.42 -1.44 -3.17
N TRP A 142 22.69 -2.13 -2.29
CA TRP A 142 22.85 -3.57 -2.12
C TRP A 142 22.39 -4.35 -3.35
N VAL A 143 21.28 -3.94 -3.97
CA VAL A 143 20.78 -4.53 -5.21
C VAL A 143 21.78 -4.33 -6.36
N ALA A 144 22.37 -3.14 -6.49
CA ALA A 144 23.43 -2.86 -7.47
C ALA A 144 24.64 -3.79 -7.33
N GLY A 145 24.97 -4.20 -6.10
CA GLY A 145 26.16 -5.01 -5.79
C GLY A 145 26.13 -6.45 -6.30
N PHE A 146 24.97 -7.00 -6.68
CA PHE A 146 24.87 -8.38 -7.18
C PHE A 146 24.09 -8.56 -8.48
N LEU A 147 23.40 -7.53 -8.97
CA LEU A 147 22.76 -7.54 -10.28
C LEU A 147 23.74 -7.15 -11.38
N ASN A 148 23.56 -7.70 -12.59
CA ASN A 148 24.22 -7.14 -13.76
C ASN A 148 23.55 -5.85 -14.23
N GLU A 149 24.23 -5.08 -15.08
CA GLU A 149 23.78 -3.77 -15.58
C GLU A 149 22.34 -3.80 -16.15
N LYS A 150 22.00 -4.82 -16.95
CA LYS A 150 20.66 -4.95 -17.54
C LYS A 150 19.58 -5.23 -16.50
N GLN A 151 19.91 -6.01 -15.47
CA GLN A 151 18.98 -6.31 -14.37
C GLN A 151 18.82 -5.09 -13.46
N TYR A 152 19.91 -4.37 -13.18
CA TYR A 152 19.89 -3.16 -12.37
C TYR A 152 19.10 -2.02 -13.04
N SER A 153 19.26 -1.81 -14.35
CA SER A 153 18.42 -0.84 -15.09
C SER A 153 16.91 -1.18 -15.02
N LYS A 154 16.56 -2.48 -15.03
CA LYS A 154 15.18 -2.93 -14.82
C LYS A 154 14.69 -2.69 -13.39
N TRP A 155 15.57 -2.81 -12.40
CA TRP A 155 15.30 -2.45 -11.01
C TRP A 155 14.97 -0.96 -10.87
N GLU A 156 15.81 -0.08 -11.42
CA GLU A 156 15.57 1.37 -11.38
C GLU A 156 14.26 1.75 -12.08
N THR A 157 13.99 1.12 -13.23
CA THR A 157 12.72 1.30 -13.94
C THR A 157 11.52 0.82 -13.10
N TYR A 158 11.67 -0.27 -12.35
CA TYR A 158 10.64 -0.78 -11.46
C TYR A 158 10.38 0.19 -10.30
N LEU A 159 11.43 0.63 -9.59
CA LEU A 159 11.32 1.61 -8.49
C LEU A 159 10.65 2.90 -8.96
N SER A 160 11.11 3.46 -10.07
CA SER A 160 10.53 4.69 -10.64
C SER A 160 9.03 4.54 -10.92
N LYS A 161 8.59 3.37 -11.39
CA LYS A 161 7.17 3.08 -11.61
C LYS A 161 6.38 2.95 -10.33
N GLN A 162 6.94 2.38 -9.26
CA GLN A 162 6.25 2.30 -7.96
C GLN A 162 6.08 3.69 -7.37
N HIS A 163 7.14 4.50 -7.34
CA HIS A 163 7.07 5.90 -6.91
C HIS A 163 6.05 6.72 -7.70
N LYS A 164 5.93 6.48 -9.01
CA LYS A 164 4.94 7.17 -9.84
C LYS A 164 3.50 6.80 -9.46
N LYS A 165 3.24 5.58 -9.00
CA LYS A 165 1.89 5.13 -8.59
C LYS A 165 1.47 5.72 -7.25
N MET A 166 2.42 5.96 -6.35
CA MET A 166 2.21 6.51 -5.01
C MET A 166 1.96 8.02 -5.02
N LYS A 167 2.38 8.71 -6.09
CA LYS A 167 2.10 10.14 -6.22
C LYS A 167 0.59 10.37 -6.27
N PRO A 168 0.07 11.35 -5.50
CA PRO A 168 -1.34 11.70 -5.59
C PRO A 168 -1.69 12.01 -7.04
N LYS A 169 -2.73 11.35 -7.55
CA LYS A 169 -3.25 11.65 -8.89
C LYS A 169 -3.75 13.08 -8.86
N SER A 170 -3.39 13.89 -9.85
CA SER A 170 -3.96 15.23 -9.96
C SER A 170 -5.49 15.11 -10.04
N PRO A 171 -6.24 15.90 -9.26
CA PRO A 171 -7.68 15.91 -9.39
C PRO A 171 -8.02 16.43 -10.78
N MET A 172 -8.68 15.59 -11.58
CA MET A 172 -9.28 16.07 -12.82
C MET A 172 -10.45 16.98 -12.43
N PRO A 173 -10.63 18.15 -13.07
CA PRO A 173 -11.83 18.93 -12.88
C PRO A 173 -13.00 18.00 -13.21
N MET A 174 -13.91 17.81 -12.24
CA MET A 174 -15.12 17.02 -12.47
C MET A 174 -15.83 17.67 -13.64
N SER A 175 -16.08 16.90 -14.71
CA SER A 175 -16.97 17.30 -15.78
C SER A 175 -18.36 17.47 -15.19
N GLY A 176 -18.64 18.65 -14.63
CA GLY A 176 -19.98 19.04 -14.23
C GLY A 176 -20.89 19.00 -15.47
N PRO A 177 -22.20 18.74 -15.30
CA PRO A 177 -23.14 18.89 -16.40
C PRO A 177 -22.97 20.31 -16.97
N PRO A 178 -22.99 20.48 -18.31
CA PRO A 178 -22.81 21.78 -18.92
C PRO A 178 -23.79 22.75 -18.28
N THR A 179 -23.27 23.84 -17.72
CA THR A 179 -24.08 24.97 -17.30
C THR A 179 -24.83 25.44 -18.54
N GLU A 180 -26.10 25.07 -18.65
CA GLU A 180 -27.01 25.72 -19.58
C GLU A 180 -27.07 27.19 -19.16
N PHE A 181 -26.50 28.03 -20.01
CA PHE A 181 -26.64 29.48 -19.93
C PHE A 181 -28.14 29.81 -20.00
N PHE A 182 -28.66 30.43 -18.94
CA PHE A 182 -29.92 31.19 -18.97
C PHE A 182 -29.59 32.68 -18.88
#